data_AF-A0AAP9EAE1-F1
#
_entry.id   AF-A0AAP9EAE1-F1
#
_cell.length_a   1.000
_cell.length_b   1.000
_cell.length_c   1.000
_cell.angle_alpha   90.00
_cell.angle_beta   90.00
_cell.angle_gamma   90.00
#
_symmetry.space_group_name_H-M   'P 1'
#
loop_
_entity.id
_entity.type
_entity.pdbx_description
1 polymer ?
#
loop_
_entity_poly.entity_id
_entity_poly.type
_entity_poly.pdbx_seq_one_letter_code
_entity_poly.pdbx_strand_id
1 'polypeptide(L)'
;MVADWRWLYWQFVPVAVVSGALVAWALPREPIIWKRFSSINWMGLLTGIPGLLLLAVSLDQGNRLDWFNSPLICSAMAVGCICLVAYAVVEWSHPAPFVKFQLLARRNLHLGFTIFIFILIALISGAVLPSSFLASN
;
A
#
# COMPACT_ATOMS: atom_id res chain seq x y z
N MET A 1 26.69 -20.13 -16.81
CA MET A 1 25.94 -19.13 -17.61
C MET A 1 25.49 -18.05 -16.66
N VAL A 2 26.15 -16.89 -16.68
CA VAL A 2 26.02 -15.84 -15.66
C VAL A 2 24.84 -14.95 -16.02
N ALA A 3 23.65 -15.26 -15.51
CA ALA A 3 22.57 -14.29 -15.47
C ALA A 3 22.82 -13.35 -14.29
N ASP A 4 23.31 -12.15 -14.57
CA ASP A 4 23.48 -11.10 -13.57
C ASP A 4 22.09 -10.70 -13.01
N TRP A 5 21.93 -10.67 -11.68
CA TRP A 5 20.70 -10.35 -10.95
C TRP A 5 20.06 -9.02 -11.41
N ARG A 6 20.87 -8.11 -11.96
CA ARG A 6 20.41 -6.85 -12.57
C ARG A 6 19.35 -7.04 -13.66
N TRP A 7 19.43 -8.12 -14.43
CA TRP A 7 18.47 -8.42 -15.50
C TRP A 7 17.04 -8.64 -14.98
N LEU A 8 16.88 -9.13 -13.75
CA LEU A 8 15.58 -9.32 -13.11
C LEU A 8 14.86 -7.99 -12.85
N TYR A 9 15.61 -6.91 -12.56
CA TYR A 9 15.02 -5.58 -12.44
C TYR A 9 14.69 -4.96 -13.80
N TRP A 10 15.46 -5.30 -14.83
CA TRP A 10 15.30 -4.71 -16.16
C TRP A 10 14.07 -5.26 -16.90
N GLN A 11 13.48 -6.37 -16.45
CA GLN A 11 12.29 -6.96 -17.07
C GLN A 11 11.07 -6.00 -17.13
N PHE A 12 10.95 -5.08 -16.16
CA PHE A 12 9.85 -4.13 -16.11
C PHE A 12 10.08 -2.91 -17.00
N VAL A 13 11.33 -2.63 -17.38
CA VAL A 13 11.70 -1.44 -18.15
C VAL A 13 11.07 -1.46 -19.55
N PRO A 14 11.17 -2.55 -20.35
CA PRO A 14 10.52 -2.62 -21.66
C PRO A 14 9.00 -2.43 -21.57
N VAL A 15 8.36 -3.07 -20.59
CA VAL A 15 6.92 -2.96 -20.38
C VAL A 15 6.54 -1.51 -20.03
N ALA A 16 7.27 -0.87 -19.12
CA ALA A 16 7.04 0.53 -18.74
C ALA A 16 7.20 1.49 -19.92
N VAL A 17 8.23 1.30 -20.76
CA VAL A 17 8.46 2.12 -21.95
C VAL A 17 7.33 1.96 -22.96
N VAL A 18 6.91 0.72 -23.25
CA VAL A 18 5.80 0.45 -24.17
C VAL A 18 4.49 1.04 -23.63
N SER A 19 4.18 0.84 -22.34
CA SER A 19 3.00 1.43 -21.71
C SER A 19 3.02 2.96 -21.77
N GLY A 20 4.17 3.59 -21.49
CA GLY A 20 4.33 5.04 -21.57
C GLY A 20 4.14 5.58 -22.99
N ALA A 21 4.69 4.89 -24.00
CA ALA A 21 4.52 5.25 -25.40
C ALA A 21 3.04 5.11 -25.84
N LEU A 22 2.37 4.03 -25.46
CA LEU A 22 0.95 3.82 -25.76
C LEU A 22 0.06 4.87 -25.10
N VAL A 23 0.30 5.21 -23.83
CA VAL A 23 -0.43 6.28 -23.15
C VAL A 23 -0.20 7.63 -23.83
N ALA A 24 1.04 7.94 -24.19
CA ALA A 24 1.37 9.19 -24.89
C ALA A 24 0.73 9.28 -26.29
N TRP A 25 0.51 8.14 -26.96
CA TRP A 25 -0.12 8.09 -28.28
C TRP A 25 -1.64 8.06 -28.23
N ALA A 26 -2.25 7.32 -27.30
CA ALA A 26 -3.68 7.06 -27.26
C ALA A 26 -4.47 8.08 -26.42
N LEU A 27 -3.84 8.75 -25.43
CA LEU A 27 -4.57 9.61 -24.52
C LEU A 27 -4.80 11.01 -25.12
N PRO A 28 -6.04 11.52 -25.16
CA PRO A 28 -6.32 12.90 -25.57
C PRO A 28 -5.56 13.89 -24.70
N ARG A 29 -5.01 14.96 -25.31
CA ARG A 29 -4.33 16.03 -24.57
C ARG A 29 -5.36 16.89 -23.83
N GLU A 30 -5.72 16.48 -22.62
CA GLU A 30 -6.52 17.29 -21.71
C GLU A 30 -5.68 18.44 -21.12
N PRO A 31 -6.23 19.66 -20.99
CA PRO A 31 -5.52 20.77 -20.36
C PRO A 31 -5.29 20.48 -18.87
N ILE A 32 -4.06 20.73 -18.40
CA ILE A 32 -3.69 20.51 -17.00
C ILE A 32 -4.47 21.48 -16.11
N ILE A 33 -5.35 20.94 -15.26
CA ILE A 33 -6.16 21.72 -14.31
C ILE A 33 -5.32 21.98 -13.05
N TRP A 34 -4.44 22.98 -13.09
CA TRP A 34 -3.56 23.36 -11.98
C TRP A 34 -4.32 23.69 -10.68
N LYS A 35 -5.55 24.21 -10.78
CA LYS A 35 -6.38 24.52 -9.61
C LYS A 35 -6.67 23.30 -8.73
N ARG A 36 -6.65 22.09 -9.30
CA ARG A 36 -6.88 20.83 -8.58
C ARG A 36 -5.69 20.41 -7.71
N PHE A 37 -4.49 20.89 -8.01
CA PHE A 37 -3.32 20.69 -7.15
C PHE A 37 -3.40 21.51 -5.86
N SER A 38 -4.02 22.69 -5.91
CA SER A 38 -4.22 23.52 -4.71
C SER A 38 -5.29 22.96 -3.76
N SER A 39 -6.22 22.14 -4.26
CA SER A 39 -7.25 21.48 -3.44
C SER A 39 -6.81 20.13 -2.88
N ILE A 40 -5.51 19.81 -2.94
CA ILE A 40 -4.97 18.57 -2.40
C ILE A 40 -5.02 18.62 -0.86
N ASN A 41 -5.46 17.51 -0.24
CA ASN A 41 -5.49 17.38 1.21
C ASN A 41 -4.08 17.12 1.79
N TRP A 42 -3.25 18.15 1.87
CA TRP A 42 -1.88 18.05 2.38
C TRP A 42 -1.80 17.55 3.83
N MET A 43 -2.77 17.92 4.68
CA MET A 43 -2.83 17.44 6.06
C MET A 43 -3.13 15.94 6.13
N GLY A 44 -4.04 15.45 5.27
CA GLY A 44 -4.29 14.02 5.11
C GLY A 44 -3.04 13.30 4.62
N LEU A 45 -2.32 13.87 3.64
CA LEU A 45 -1.09 13.27 3.12
C LEU A 45 0.00 13.15 4.22
N LEU A 46 0.21 14.23 4.98
CA LEU A 46 1.23 14.30 6.04
C LEU A 46 0.93 13.40 7.24
N THR A 47 -0.33 13.05 7.48
CA THR A 47 -0.71 12.13 8.57
C THR A 47 -0.83 10.69 8.09
N GLY A 48 -1.38 10.48 6.90
CA GLY A 48 -1.64 9.16 6.32
C GLY A 48 -0.37 8.43 5.89
N ILE A 49 0.55 9.09 5.18
CA ILE A 49 1.80 8.46 4.72
C ILE A 49 2.63 7.91 5.89
N PRO A 50 3.05 8.72 6.88
CA PRO A 50 3.87 8.20 7.97
C PRO A 50 3.09 7.21 8.85
N GLY A 51 1.77 7.42 9.04
CA GLY A 51 0.93 6.48 9.78
C GLY A 51 0.92 5.09 9.16
N LEU A 52 0.64 5.00 7.86
CA LEU A 52 0.65 3.74 7.12
C LEU A 52 2.04 3.11 7.06
N LEU A 53 3.10 3.90 6.84
CA LEU A 53 4.47 3.39 6.82
C LEU A 53 4.90 2.81 8.16
N LEU A 54 4.62 3.51 9.27
CA LEU A 54 4.97 3.03 10.61
C LEU A 54 4.25 1.72 10.92
N LEU A 55 2.97 1.60 10.58
CA LEU A 55 2.20 0.37 10.77
C LEU A 55 2.72 -0.76 9.87
N ALA A 56 2.98 -0.49 8.59
CA ALA A 56 3.51 -1.48 7.66
C ALA A 56 4.87 -2.03 8.14
N VAL A 57 5.79 -1.14 8.54
CA VAL A 57 7.11 -1.54 9.07
C VAL A 57 7.00 -2.30 10.38
N SER A 58 6.09 -1.88 11.28
CA SER A 58 5.87 -2.56 12.56
C SER A 58 5.33 -3.99 12.36
N LEU A 59 4.44 -4.20 11.38
CA LEU A 59 3.90 -5.51 11.04
C LEU A 59 4.92 -6.39 10.30
N ASP A 60 5.67 -5.81 9.36
CA ASP A 60 6.72 -6.50 8.60
C ASP A 60 7.85 -6.98 9.50
N GLN A 61 8.35 -6.08 10.37
CA GLN A 61 9.46 -6.37 11.26
C GLN A 61 9.04 -6.92 12.62
N GLY A 62 7.74 -7.10 12.85
CA GLY A 62 7.16 -7.58 14.10
C GLY A 62 7.83 -8.85 14.59
N ASN A 63 7.93 -9.85 13.71
CA ASN A 63 8.53 -11.14 14.05
C ASN A 63 10.05 -11.07 14.33
N ARG A 64 10.76 -10.13 13.69
CA ARG A 64 12.22 -10.00 13.83
C ARG A 64 12.63 -9.25 15.10
N LEU A 65 11.77 -8.36 15.59
CA LEU A 65 12.02 -7.48 16.72
C LEU A 65 11.18 -7.87 17.95
N ASP A 66 10.74 -9.13 18.06
CA ASP A 66 9.97 -9.65 19.19
C ASP A 66 8.64 -8.93 19.48
N TRP A 67 7.96 -8.45 18.44
CA TRP A 67 6.62 -7.87 18.50
C TRP A 67 6.46 -6.83 19.63
N PHE A 68 5.56 -7.10 20.58
CA PHE A 68 5.22 -6.19 21.68
C PHE A 68 6.29 -6.13 22.78
N ASN A 69 7.29 -7.02 22.74
CA ASN A 69 8.39 -6.98 23.68
C ASN A 69 9.41 -5.88 23.32
N SER A 70 9.43 -5.43 22.06
CA SER A 70 10.28 -4.33 21.64
C SER A 70 9.59 -2.97 21.86
N PRO A 71 10.20 -2.06 22.64
CA PRO A 71 9.66 -0.72 22.83
C PRO A 71 9.59 0.06 21.52
N LEU A 72 10.45 -0.26 20.54
CA LEU A 72 10.45 0.37 19.22
C LEU A 72 9.17 0.02 18.45
N ILE A 73 8.80 -1.27 18.37
CA ILE A 73 7.57 -1.68 17.69
C ILE A 73 6.35 -1.11 18.41
N CYS A 74 6.30 -1.20 19.73
CA CYS A 74 5.19 -0.65 20.50
C CYS A 74 5.00 0.86 20.26
N SER A 75 6.10 1.63 20.26
CA SER A 75 6.04 3.07 19.98
C SER A 75 5.64 3.36 18.53
N ALA A 76 6.20 2.64 17.55
CA ALA A 76 5.88 2.82 16.14
C ALA A 76 4.43 2.45 15.82
N MET A 77 3.91 1.38 16.42
CA MET A 77 2.53 0.95 16.28
C MET A 77 1.55 1.92 16.96
N ALA A 78 1.89 2.44 18.15
CA ALA A 78 1.09 3.46 18.83
C ALA A 78 1.05 4.77 18.02
N VAL A 79 2.20 5.31 17.60
CA VAL A 79 2.28 6.53 16.78
C VAL A 79 1.61 6.32 15.44
N GLY A 80 1.83 5.18 14.78
CA GLY A 80 1.19 4.82 13.53
C GLY A 80 -0.33 4.80 13.63
N CYS A 81 -0.88 4.20 14.68
CA CYS A 81 -2.32 4.21 14.97
C CYS A 81 -2.85 5.63 15.20
N ILE A 82 -2.15 6.45 16.00
CA ILE A 82 -2.56 7.84 16.24
C ILE A 82 -2.57 8.65 14.93
N CYS A 83 -1.54 8.52 14.10
CA CYS A 83 -1.47 9.15 12.79
C CYS A 83 -2.58 8.68 11.85
N LEU A 84 -2.92 7.38 11.86
CA LEU A 84 -4.00 6.84 11.03
C LEU A 84 -5.37 7.35 11.50
N VAL A 85 -5.61 7.43 12.81
CA VAL A 85 -6.84 8.04 13.34
C VAL A 85 -6.91 9.52 12.97
N ALA A 86 -5.82 10.27 13.14
CA ALA A 86 -5.74 11.67 12.72
C ALA A 86 -6.01 11.82 11.22
N TYR A 87 -5.44 10.95 10.39
CA TYR A 87 -5.71 10.89 8.96
C TYR A 87 -7.20 10.67 8.67
N ALA A 88 -7.83 9.68 9.30
CA ALA A 88 -9.25 9.40 9.11
C ALA A 88 -10.14 10.60 9.47
N VAL A 89 -9.82 11.31 10.56
CA VAL A 89 -10.55 12.52 10.98
C VAL A 89 -10.39 13.66 9.97
N VAL A 90 -9.15 13.97 9.57
CA VAL A 90 -8.86 15.03 8.59
C VAL A 90 -9.55 14.73 7.27
N GLU A 91 -9.49 13.47 6.84
CA GLU A 91 -10.07 13.00 5.60
C GLU A 91 -11.60 13.05 5.60
N TRP A 92 -12.23 12.75 6.72
CA TRP A 92 -13.68 12.85 6.88
C TRP A 92 -14.18 14.29 6.79
N SER A 93 -13.41 15.24 7.30
CA SER A 93 -13.76 16.67 7.29
C SER A 93 -13.40 17.40 5.99
N HIS A 94 -12.58 16.81 5.12
CA HIS A 94 -12.12 17.49 3.91
C HIS A 94 -13.15 17.41 2.77
N PRO A 95 -13.42 18.49 2.02
CA PRO A 95 -14.40 18.49 0.92
C PRO A 95 -13.94 17.67 -0.30
N ALA A 96 -12.64 17.43 -0.45
CA ALA A 96 -12.06 16.62 -1.52
C ALA A 96 -11.19 15.48 -0.93
N PRO A 97 -11.81 14.47 -0.28
CA PRO A 97 -11.05 13.36 0.29
C PRO A 97 -10.44 12.49 -0.83
N PHE A 98 -9.17 12.14 -0.67
CA PHE A 98 -8.48 11.04 -1.34
C PHE A 98 -9.21 9.70 -1.18
N VAL A 99 -9.63 9.34 0.05
CA VAL A 99 -10.29 8.07 0.36
C VAL A 99 -11.69 8.35 0.88
N LYS A 100 -12.69 8.13 0.03
CA LYS A 100 -14.11 8.18 0.43
C LYS A 100 -14.47 6.89 1.14
N PHE A 101 -14.43 6.88 2.48
CA PHE A 101 -14.82 5.70 3.29
C PHE A 101 -16.25 5.22 3.00
N GLN A 102 -17.14 6.09 2.52
CA GLN A 102 -18.50 5.73 2.07
C GLN A 102 -18.52 4.71 0.91
N LEU A 103 -17.44 4.62 0.12
CA LEU A 103 -17.32 3.60 -0.93
C LEU A 103 -17.23 2.19 -0.31
N LEU A 104 -16.56 2.04 0.84
CA LEU A 104 -16.44 0.77 1.55
C LEU A 104 -17.79 0.28 2.10
N ALA A 105 -18.76 1.19 2.32
CA ALA A 105 -20.12 0.82 2.70
C ALA A 105 -20.90 0.16 1.54
N ARG A 106 -20.42 0.25 0.30
CA ARG A 106 -21.05 -0.46 -0.82
C ARG A 106 -20.79 -1.95 -0.67
N ARG A 107 -21.86 -2.73 -0.60
CA ARG A 107 -21.84 -4.20 -0.45
C ARG A 107 -20.83 -4.87 -1.39
N ASN A 108 -20.84 -4.54 -2.68
CA ASN A 108 -19.94 -5.16 -3.65
C ASN A 108 -18.46 -4.87 -3.35
N LEU A 109 -18.15 -3.65 -2.89
CA LEU A 109 -16.78 -3.28 -2.58
C LEU A 109 -16.30 -3.96 -1.30
N HIS A 110 -17.13 -3.95 -0.25
CA HIS A 110 -16.81 -4.65 0.99
C HIS A 110 -16.62 -6.16 0.75
N LEU A 111 -17.55 -6.80 0.04
CA LEU A 111 -17.44 -8.23 -0.30
C LEU A 111 -16.19 -8.51 -1.14
N GLY A 112 -15.89 -7.66 -2.12
CA GLY A 112 -14.67 -7.77 -2.93
C GLY A 112 -13.40 -7.71 -2.09
N PHE A 113 -13.28 -6.73 -1.19
CA PHE A 113 -12.14 -6.61 -0.28
C PHE A 113 -12.01 -7.82 0.66
N THR A 114 -13.13 -8.27 1.24
CA THR A 114 -13.14 -9.43 2.12
C THR A 114 -12.67 -10.69 1.39
N ILE A 115 -13.22 -10.97 0.21
CA ILE A 115 -12.81 -12.11 -0.62
C ILE A 115 -11.32 -12.00 -0.99
N PHE A 116 -10.87 -10.80 -1.37
CA PHE A 116 -9.47 -10.55 -1.71
C PHE A 116 -8.52 -10.87 -0.54
N ILE A 117 -8.87 -10.43 0.68
CA ILE A 117 -8.09 -10.75 1.90
C ILE A 117 -8.03 -12.26 2.14
N PHE A 118 -9.16 -12.97 2.04
CA PHE A 118 -9.19 -14.42 2.22
C PHE A 118 -8.35 -15.16 1.20
N ILE A 119 -8.43 -14.77 -0.07
CA ILE A 119 -7.60 -15.34 -1.14
C ILE A 119 -6.12 -15.09 -0.86
N LEU A 120 -5.75 -13.88 -0.43
CA LEU A 120 -4.37 -13.52 -0.13
C LEU A 120 -3.81 -14.37 1.03
N ILE A 121 -4.57 -14.55 2.10
CA ILE A 121 -4.20 -15.42 3.22
C ILE A 121 -4.02 -16.86 2.75
N ALA A 122 -4.97 -17.39 1.96
CA ALA A 122 -4.93 -18.76 1.46
C ALA A 122 -3.72 -19.01 0.54
N LEU A 123 -3.43 -18.08 -0.37
CA LEU A 123 -2.29 -18.17 -1.29
C LEU A 123 -0.95 -18.08 -0.56
N ILE A 124 -0.79 -17.13 0.35
CA ILE A 124 0.47 -16.97 1.10
C ILE A 124 0.70 -18.17 2.01
N SER A 125 -0.34 -18.62 2.74
CA SER A 125 -0.22 -19.80 3.62
C SER A 125 0.10 -21.06 2.81
N GLY A 126 -0.57 -21.24 1.66
CA GLY A 126 -0.36 -22.39 0.77
C GLY A 126 1.04 -22.42 0.13
N ALA A 127 1.64 -21.26 -0.15
CA ALA A 127 2.99 -21.18 -0.68
C ALA A 127 4.08 -21.31 0.40
N VAL A 128 3.88 -20.66 1.56
CA VAL A 128 4.91 -20.55 2.60
C VAL A 128 5.04 -21.86 3.39
N LEU A 129 3.93 -22.52 3.76
CA LEU A 129 3.98 -23.72 4.61
C LEU A 129 4.80 -24.87 3.98
N PRO A 130 4.59 -25.30 2.73
CA PRO A 130 5.41 -26.37 2.16
C PRO A 130 6.87 -25.96 2.02
N SER A 131 7.13 -24.70 1.66
CA SER A 131 8.50 -24.19 1.49
C SER A 131 9.29 -24.20 2.81
N SER A 132 8.66 -23.92 3.94
CA SER A 132 9.32 -23.96 5.25
C SER A 132 9.60 -25.39 5.72
N PHE A 133 8.69 -26.35 5.46
CA PHE A 133 8.93 -27.77 5.76
C PHE A 133 10.03 -28.39 4.89
N LEU A 134 10.12 -27.98 3.62
CA LEU A 134 11.18 -28.42 2.70
C LEU A 134 12.53 -27.77 3.02
N ALA A 135 12.54 -26.57 3.59
CA ALA A 135 13.77 -25.87 3.97
C ALA A 135 14.35 -26.34 5.32
N SER A 136 13.55 -27.01 6.16
CA SER A 136 14.00 -27.51 7.48
C SER A 136 14.48 -28.97 7.50
N ASN A 137 14.49 -29.65 6.35
CA ASN A 137 15.05 -31.00 6.17
C ASN A 137 16.22 -30.94 5.18
#